data_AF-F4CMD4-F1
#
_entry.id   AF-F4CMD4-F1
#
_cell.length_a   1.000
_cell.length_b   1.000
_cell.length_c   1.000
_cell.angle_alpha   90.00
_cell.angle_beta   90.00
_cell.angle_gamma   90.00
#
_symmetry.space_group_name_H-M   'P 1'
#
loop_
_entity.id
_entity.type
_entity.pdbx_description
1 polymer ?
#
loop_
_entity_poly.entity_id
_entity_poly.type
_entity_poly.pdbx_seq_one_letter_code
_entity_poly.pdbx_strand_id
1 'polypeptide(L)' 'MTTRCTRCGRSNSGAQVLSTHPTSEGWVRYRRCACGEVSIELVRLADRSTTVDALASFAEPRHGALRG' A
#
# COMPACT_ATOMS: atom_id res chain seq x y z
N MET A 1 -8.14 -18.01 1.61
CA MET A 1 -9.49 -17.85 2.19
C MET A 1 -10.20 -16.74 1.43
N THR A 2 -11.35 -17.02 0.83
CA THR A 2 -12.16 -16.02 0.12
C THR A 2 -13.02 -15.27 1.12
N THR A 3 -12.61 -14.06 1.49
CA THR A 3 -13.43 -13.16 2.31
C THR A 3 -14.68 -12.77 1.51
N ARG A 4 -15.87 -12.79 2.12
CA ARG A 4 -17.11 -12.30 1.50
C ARG A 4 -17.37 -10.87 1.94
N CYS A 5 -18.01 -10.08 1.08
CA CYS A 5 -18.47 -8.75 1.44
C CYS A 5 -19.59 -8.84 2.49
N THR A 6 -19.43 -8.16 3.62
CA THR A 6 -20.42 -8.15 4.71
C THR A 6 -21.72 -7.43 4.33
N ARG A 7 -21.67 -6.51 3.36
CA ARG A 7 -22.85 -5.76 2.90
C ARG A 7 -23.68 -6.50 1.83
N CYS A 8 -23.06 -7.15 0.85
CA CYS A 8 -23.78 -7.77 -0.27
C CYS A 8 -23.59 -9.29 -0.41
N GLY A 9 -22.80 -9.91 0.46
CA GLY A 9 -22.56 -11.36 0.47
C GLY A 9 -21.68 -11.91 -0.66
N ARG A 10 -21.36 -11.10 -1.68
CA ARG A 10 -20.52 -11.54 -2.81
C ARG A 10 -19.09 -11.85 -2.39
N SER A 11 -18.45 -12.77 -3.10
CA SER A 11 -17.03 -13.10 -2.92
C SER A 11 -16.16 -11.87 -3.20
N ASN A 12 -15.24 -11.56 -2.30
CA ASN A 12 -14.34 -10.40 -2.43
C ASN A 12 -13.10 -10.70 -3.30
N SER A 13 -13.05 -11.86 -3.97
CA SER A 13 -11.94 -12.30 -4.83
C SER A 13 -11.68 -11.37 -6.01
N GLY A 14 -12.71 -10.66 -6.47
CA GLY A 14 -12.65 -9.69 -7.57
C GLY A 14 -12.79 -8.23 -7.12
N ALA A 15 -12.54 -7.93 -5.84
CA ALA A 15 -12.62 -6.56 -5.33
C ALA A 15 -11.49 -5.70 -5.90
N GLN A 16 -11.82 -4.48 -6.31
CA GLN A 16 -10.85 -3.53 -6.85
C GLN A 16 -9.97 -2.99 -5.72
N VAL A 17 -8.64 -3.02 -5.89
CA VAL A 17 -7.73 -2.34 -4.97
C VAL A 17 -7.75 -0.83 -5.27
N LEU A 18 -8.05 -0.03 -4.25
CA LEU A 18 -8.09 1.44 -4.37
C LEU A 18 -6.74 2.08 -4.05
N SER A 19 -6.14 1.66 -2.94
CA SER A 19 -4.83 2.15 -2.50
C SER A 19 -4.12 1.09 -1.66
N THR A 20 -2.80 1.21 -1.57
CA THR A 20 -1.96 0.39 -0.71
C THR A 20 -0.96 1.31 -0.01
N HIS A 21 -0.93 1.25 1.31
CA HIS A 21 -0.08 2.10 2.15
C HIS A 21 0.84 1.24 3.01
N PRO A 22 2.15 1.55 3.06
CA PRO A 22 3.06 0.88 3.99
C PRO A 22 2.74 1.27 5.43
N THR A 23 2.89 0.32 6.35
CA THR A 23 2.82 0.52 7.80
C THR A 23 3.94 -0.26 8.48
N SER A 24 4.22 0.01 9.75
CA SER A 24 5.22 -0.74 10.52
C SER A 24 4.90 -2.24 10.63
N GLU A 25 3.63 -2.62 10.53
CA GLU A 25 3.16 -4.02 10.61
C GLU A 25 3.10 -4.71 9.23
N GLY A 26 3.36 -3.98 8.14
CA GLY A 26 3.31 -4.49 6.78
C GLY A 26 2.65 -3.51 5.81
N TRP A 27 1.54 -3.92 5.19
CA TRP A 27 0.82 -3.12 4.23
C TRP A 27 -0.67 -3.08 4.54
N VAL A 28 -1.25 -1.89 4.54
CA VAL A 28 -2.70 -1.71 4.57
C VAL A 28 -3.19 -1.55 3.14
N ARG A 29 -4.15 -2.38 2.74
CA ARG A 29 -4.76 -2.36 1.41
C ARG A 29 -6.25 -2.06 1.52
N TYR A 30 -6.68 -1.02 0.82
CA TYR A 30 -8.09 -0.67 0.70
C TYR A 30 -8.67 -1.33 -0.54
N ARG A 31 -9.78 -2.05 -0.37
CA ARG A 31 -10.47 -2.76 -1.47
C ARG A 31 -11.93 -2.38 -1.55
N ARG A 32 -12.44 -2.21 -2.76
CA ARG A 32 -13.83 -1.90 -3.04
C ARG A 32 -14.54 -3.08 -3.67
N CYS A 33 -15.64 -3.50 -3.07
CA CYS A 33 -16.56 -4.47 -3.66
C CYS A 33 -17.35 -3.81 -4.80
N ALA A 34 -17.83 -4.60 -5.75
CA ALA A 34 -18.71 -4.12 -6.82
C ALA A 34 -20.01 -3.47 -6.31
N CYS A 35 -20.45 -3.78 -5.08
CA CYS A 35 -21.60 -3.11 -4.44
C CYS A 35 -21.28 -1.72 -3.87
N GLY A 36 -20.01 -1.31 -3.87
CA GLY A 36 -19.54 -0.04 -3.33
C GLY A 36 -18.93 -0.10 -1.93
N GLU A 37 -19.09 -1.20 -1.19
CA GLU A 37 -18.50 -1.38 0.14
C GLU A 37 -16.97 -1.33 0.10
N VAL A 38 -16.36 -0.64 1.06
CA VAL A 38 -14.90 -0.55 1.18
C VAL A 38 -14.45 -1.37 2.37
N SER A 39 -13.51 -2.27 2.14
CA SER A 39 -12.90 -3.13 3.14
C SER A 39 -11.40 -2.82 3.27
N ILE A 40 -10.88 -2.97 4.48
CA ILE A 40 -9.47 -2.77 4.79
C ILE A 40 -8.85 -4.15 5.05
N GLU A 41 -7.72 -4.43 4.42
CA GLU A 41 -6.96 -5.66 4.60
C GLU A 41 -5.54 -5.32 5.06
N LEU A 42 -5.14 -5.89 6.20
CA LEU A 42 -3.76 -5.84 6.63
C LEU A 42 -3.00 -7.05 6.07
N VAL A 43 -2.04 -6.78 5.21
CA VAL A 43 -1.11 -7.76 4.66
C VAL A 43 0.18 -7.66 5.46
N ARG A 44 0.34 -8.56 6.44
CA ARG A 44 1.60 -8.70 7.16
C ARG A 44 2.61 -9.42 6.28
N LEU A 45 3.82 -8.90 6.22
CA LEU A 45 4.94 -9.67 5.71
C LEU A 45 5.21 -10.75 6.77
N ALA A 46 4.98 -12.03 6.47
CA ALA A 46 5.48 -13.11 7.33
C ALA A 46 6.98 -12.87 7.57
N ASP A 47 7.46 -13.03 8.81
CA ASP A 47 8.79 -12.68 9.38
C ASP A 47 10.01 -12.90 8.47
N ARG A 48 10.05 -12.19 7.35
CA ARG A 48 11.17 -12.15 6.43
C ARG A 48 11.69 -10.75 6.51
N SER A 49 12.59 -10.57 7.47
CA SER A 49 13.35 -9.35 7.67
C SER A 49 13.94 -8.92 6.32
N THR A 50 13.44 -7.82 5.78
CA THR A 50 14.04 -7.17 4.61
C THR A 50 14.81 -5.96 5.12
N THR A 51 16.14 -6.05 5.08
CA THR A 51 17.02 -4.90 5.33
C THR A 51 16.84 -3.90 4.20
N VAL A 52 16.43 -2.67 4.53
CA VAL A 52 16.37 -1.57 3.56
C VAL A 52 17.69 -0.81 3.67
N ASP A 53 18.50 -0.89 2.62
CA ASP A 53 19.70 -0.07 2.50
C ASP A 53 19.26 1.38 2.24
N ALA A 54 19.55 2.26 3.20
CA ALA A 54 19.13 3.66 3.19
C ALA A 54 19.99 4.50 2.22
N LEU A 55 20.06 4.12 0.95
CA LEU A 55 20.58 5.00 -0.10
C LEU A 55 19.42 5.84 -0.63
N ALA A 56 18.91 6.71 0.24
CA ALA A 56 18.13 7.86 -0.20
C ALA A 56 19.09 8.77 -0.98
N SER A 57 19.10 8.66 -2.31
CA SER A 57 19.65 9.70 -3.17
C SER A 57 18.73 10.91 -3.10
N PHE A 58 18.95 11.77 -2.11
CA PHE A 58 18.58 13.17 -2.24
C PHE A 58 19.54 13.76 -3.27
N ALA A 59 19.20 13.65 -4.55
CA ALA A 59 19.82 14.49 -5.56
C ALA A 59 19.30 15.91 -5.30
N GLU A 60 19.97 16.63 -4.40
CA GLU A 60 19.78 18.06 -4.24
C GLU A 60 20.10 18.73 -5.59
N PRO A 61 19.18 19.50 -6.20
CA PRO A 61 19.56 20.36 -7.31
C PRO A 61 20.57 21.36 -6.77
N ARG A 62 21.80 21.30 -7.28
CA ARG A 62 22.83 22.29 -6.97
C ARG A 62 22.29 23.65 -7.41
N HIS A 63 21.86 24.47 -6.47
CA HIS A 63 21.74 25.90 -6.66
C HIS A 63 23.16 26.44 -6.89
N GLY A 64 23.59 26.40 -8.16
CA GLY A 64 24.82 26.99 -8.64
C GLY A 64 24.68 28.51 -8.65
N ALA A 65 25.49 29.14 -7.82
CA ALA A 65 25.60 30.56 -7.56
C ALA A 65 25.95 31.42 -8.79
N LEU A 66 25.61 32.70 -8.70
CA LEU A 66 26.13 33.81 -9.52
C LEU A 66 27.65 33.72 -9.76
N ARG A 67 28.09 33.93 -11.01
CA ARG A 67 29.30 34.69 -11.34
C ARG A 67 29.46 34.92 -12.85
N GLY A 68 29.70 36.17 -13.25
CA GLY A 68 30.27 36.54 -14.55
C GLY A 68 29.46 37.59 -15.28
#